data_AF-A0A5N6ILB2-F1
#
_entry.id   AF-A0A5N6ILB2-F1
#
_cell.length_a   1.000
_cell.length_b   1.000
_cell.length_c   1.000
_cell.angle_alpha   90.00
_cell.angle_beta   90.00
_cell.angle_gamma   90.00
#
_symmetry.space_group_name_H-M   'P 1'
#
loop_
_entity.id
_entity.type
_entity.pdbx_description
1 polymer ?
#
loop_
_entity_poly.entity_id
_entity_poly.type
_entity_poly.pdbx_seq_one_letter_code
_entity_poly.pdbx_strand_id
1 'polypeptide(L)'
;MESASDIPADTKPALRQPHPVRILVHTLTHLVPSDGVVTNKDLYGDKLISMLDRICKHAWGCEFQPGVHRWNTYGDEFGYNIRPCFFLLDYGSSDNDEDVPIVCYEWTGGSL
;
A
#
# COMPACT_ATOMS: atom_id res chain seq x y z
N MET A 1 12.71 42.45 10.39
CA MET A 1 12.74 41.89 11.76
C MET A 1 11.29 41.61 12.10
N GLU A 2 10.77 40.40 12.23
CA GLU A 2 11.28 39.02 12.45
C GLU A 2 10.60 38.07 11.42
N SER A 3 11.28 37.11 10.78
CA SER A 3 11.47 35.69 11.20
C SER A 3 10.25 35.03 11.85
N ALA A 4 9.86 33.79 11.61
CA ALA A 4 10.12 32.74 10.63
C ALA A 4 9.11 31.62 10.99
N SER A 5 8.57 30.90 10.02
CA SER A 5 8.19 29.49 10.23
C SER A 5 8.04 28.84 8.86
N ASP A 6 9.18 28.41 8.34
CA ASP A 6 9.28 27.36 7.33
C ASP A 6 8.55 26.12 7.84
N ILE A 7 7.47 25.74 7.17
CA ILE A 7 6.90 24.41 7.28
C ILE A 7 7.70 23.55 6.31
N PRO A 8 8.45 22.51 6.76
CA PRO A 8 9.07 21.60 5.82
C PRO A 8 7.95 20.77 5.21
N ALA A 9 7.62 21.08 3.96
CA ALA A 9 6.86 20.17 3.10
C ALA A 9 7.75 18.96 2.82
N ASP A 10 7.76 18.00 3.73
CA ASP A 10 8.27 16.65 3.45
C ASP A 10 7.21 15.91 2.62
N THR A 11 6.90 16.45 1.44
CA THR A 11 6.20 15.71 0.40
C THR A 11 7.27 14.98 -0.37
N LYS A 12 7.71 13.83 0.17
CA LYS A 12 8.53 12.90 -0.60
C LYS A 12 7.72 12.57 -1.86
N PRO A 13 8.19 12.93 -3.07
CA PRO A 13 7.44 12.66 -4.29
C PRO A 13 7.24 11.15 -4.40
N ALA A 14 6.01 10.72 -4.70
CA ALA A 14 5.70 9.34 -5.06
C ALA A 14 6.74 8.86 -6.08
N LEU A 15 7.64 7.97 -5.64
CA LEU A 15 8.64 7.39 -6.50
C LEU A 15 7.91 6.55 -7.54
N ARG A 16 7.76 7.06 -8.76
CA ARG A 16 7.32 6.29 -9.91
C ARG A 16 8.44 5.32 -10.26
N GLN A 17 8.45 4.18 -9.59
CA GLN A 17 9.53 3.19 -9.72
C GLN A 17 9.46 2.57 -11.13
N PRO A 18 10.48 2.78 -12.00
CA PRO A 18 10.43 2.36 -13.40
C PRO A 18 10.85 0.89 -13.63
N HIS A 19 11.29 0.19 -12.57
CA HIS A 19 11.75 -1.20 -12.60
C HIS A 19 10.88 -2.08 -11.71
N PRO A 20 10.87 -3.42 -11.89
CA PRO A 20 10.17 -4.31 -10.97
C PRO A 20 10.65 -3.99 -9.56
N VAL A 21 9.69 -3.58 -8.73
CA VAL A 21 9.89 -3.24 -7.32
C VAL A 21 8.79 -3.94 -6.56
N ARG A 22 9.13 -4.39 -5.36
CA ARG A 22 8.19 -4.99 -4.44
C ARG A 22 7.90 -4.04 -3.30
N ILE A 23 6.64 -3.74 -3.10
CA ILE A 23 6.17 -2.84 -2.05
C ILE A 23 5.64 -3.71 -0.91
N LEU A 24 6.28 -3.59 0.25
CA LEU A 24 5.81 -4.20 1.48
C LEU A 24 5.20 -3.10 2.36
N VAL A 25 3.91 -3.18 2.62
CA VAL A 25 3.24 -2.30 3.59
C VAL A 25 2.92 -3.09 4.84
N HIS A 26 3.33 -2.57 6.00
CA HIS A 26 2.87 -3.08 7.29
C HIS A 26 1.90 -2.09 7.93
N THR A 27 0.91 -2.62 8.64
CA THR A 27 -0.19 -1.86 9.23
C THR A 27 -0.80 -2.61 10.42
N LEU A 28 -1.82 -2.02 11.03
CA LEU A 28 -2.72 -2.71 11.95
C LEU A 28 -4.07 -2.96 11.28
N THR A 29 -4.67 -4.13 11.54
CA THR A 29 -5.94 -4.58 10.94
C THR A 29 -7.09 -3.55 10.98
N HIS A 30 -7.19 -2.80 12.08
CA HIS A 30 -8.22 -1.76 12.25
C HIS A 30 -7.95 -0.47 11.46
N LEU A 31 -6.72 -0.26 11.00
CA LEU A 31 -6.31 0.88 10.17
C LEU A 31 -6.48 0.59 8.68
N VAL A 32 -6.72 -0.67 8.29
CA VAL A 32 -6.95 -1.03 6.89
C VAL A 32 -8.22 -0.35 6.39
N PRO A 33 -8.15 0.47 5.32
CA PRO A 33 -9.27 1.26 4.83
C PRO A 33 -10.37 0.38 4.26
N SER A 34 -11.59 0.89 4.15
CA SER A 34 -12.76 0.21 3.58
C SER A 34 -13.57 1.27 2.83
N ASP A 35 -13.40 1.33 1.51
CA ASP A 35 -13.92 2.41 0.67
C ASP A 35 -15.31 2.12 0.09
N GLY A 36 -15.89 0.95 0.38
CA GLY A 36 -17.19 0.53 -0.15
C GLY A 36 -17.14 0.23 -1.66
N VAL A 37 -15.97 -0.11 -2.20
CA VAL A 37 -15.76 -0.54 -3.59
C VAL A 37 -16.46 -1.87 -3.84
N VAL A 38 -16.46 -2.76 -2.84
CA VAL A 38 -17.08 -4.08 -2.95
C VAL A 38 -18.52 -4.04 -2.42
N THR A 39 -19.51 -4.13 -3.32
CA THR A 39 -20.93 -3.80 -3.06
C THR A 39 -21.74 -4.91 -2.37
N ASN A 40 -21.19 -6.11 -2.20
CA ASN A 40 -21.89 -7.30 -1.70
C ASN A 40 -21.80 -7.50 -0.17
N LYS A 41 -21.41 -6.46 0.59
CA LYS A 41 -21.11 -6.51 2.04
C LYS A 41 -19.91 -7.38 2.42
N ASP A 42 -19.08 -7.78 1.47
CA ASP A 42 -17.79 -8.42 1.75
C ASP A 42 -16.80 -7.38 2.29
N LEU A 43 -16.81 -7.21 3.62
CA LEU A 43 -15.88 -6.31 4.30
C LEU A 43 -14.42 -6.72 4.13
N TYR A 44 -14.15 -8.02 3.96
CA TYR A 44 -12.79 -8.51 3.75
C TYR A 44 -12.29 -8.06 2.37
N GLY A 45 -13.06 -8.37 1.32
CA GLY A 45 -12.74 -7.97 -0.04
C GLY A 45 -12.63 -6.46 -0.18
N ASP A 46 -13.55 -5.70 0.44
CA ASP A 46 -13.50 -4.25 0.39
C ASP A 46 -12.21 -3.69 1.02
N LYS A 47 -11.84 -4.19 2.20
CA LYS A 47 -10.62 -3.77 2.89
C LYS A 47 -9.36 -4.10 2.11
N LEU A 48 -9.30 -5.32 1.60
CA LEU A 48 -8.19 -5.81 0.80
C LEU A 48 -8.01 -4.93 -0.44
N ILE A 49 -9.04 -4.80 -1.29
CA ILE A 49 -8.95 -4.02 -2.53
C ILE A 49 -8.65 -2.55 -2.25
N SER A 50 -9.25 -1.96 -1.22
CA SER A 50 -8.98 -0.58 -0.79
C SER A 50 -7.50 -0.36 -0.48
N MET A 51 -6.85 -1.32 0.20
CA MET A 51 -5.43 -1.22 0.54
C MET A 51 -4.53 -1.45 -0.69
N LEU A 52 -4.81 -2.49 -1.49
CA LEU A 52 -4.05 -2.78 -2.71
C LEU A 52 -4.06 -1.59 -3.69
N ASP A 53 -5.22 -0.96 -3.87
CA ASP A 53 -5.38 0.17 -4.77
C ASP A 53 -4.59 1.41 -4.33
N ARG A 54 -4.55 1.69 -3.02
CA ARG A 54 -3.71 2.77 -2.47
C ARG A 54 -2.23 2.50 -2.69
N ILE A 55 -1.78 1.26 -2.50
CA ILE A 55 -0.40 0.85 -2.75
C ILE A 55 -0.06 1.08 -4.23
N CYS A 56 -0.93 0.64 -5.15
CA CYS A 56 -0.72 0.84 -6.59
C CYS A 56 -0.66 2.31 -6.98
N LYS A 57 -1.59 3.13 -6.46
CA LYS A 57 -1.63 4.57 -6.71
C LYS A 57 -0.36 5.27 -6.21
N HIS A 58 0.13 4.88 -5.04
CA HIS A 58 1.36 5.43 -4.48
C HIS A 58 2.61 4.99 -5.26
N ALA A 59 2.76 3.70 -5.53
CA ALA A 59 4.00 3.16 -6.11
C ALA A 59 4.12 3.37 -7.63
N TRP A 60 3.00 3.27 -8.35
CA TRP A 60 2.99 3.26 -9.82
C TRP A 60 2.03 4.27 -10.44
N GLY A 61 1.20 4.97 -9.65
CA GLY A 61 0.26 5.97 -10.16
C GLY A 61 -0.91 5.37 -10.94
N CYS A 62 -1.22 4.08 -10.72
CA CYS A 62 -2.32 3.37 -11.37
C CYS A 62 -3.23 2.68 -10.34
N GLU A 63 -4.41 2.24 -10.79
CA GLU A 63 -5.32 1.46 -9.97
C GLU A 63 -4.87 -0.01 -9.86
N PHE A 64 -5.28 -0.68 -8.79
CA PHE A 64 -5.03 -2.11 -8.67
C PHE A 64 -5.80 -2.89 -9.75
N GLN A 65 -5.07 -3.73 -10.48
CA GLN A 65 -5.62 -4.58 -11.53
C GLN A 65 -5.37 -6.06 -11.21
N PRO A 66 -6.42 -6.84 -10.92
CA PRO A 66 -6.31 -8.28 -10.73
C PRO A 66 -5.71 -8.98 -11.95
N GLY A 67 -4.76 -9.90 -11.72
CA GLY A 67 -4.07 -10.63 -12.79
C GLY A 67 -2.92 -9.88 -13.46
N VAL A 68 -2.81 -8.56 -13.23
CA VAL A 68 -1.66 -7.74 -13.67
C VAL A 68 -0.68 -7.54 -12.52
N HIS A 69 -1.18 -7.20 -11.34
CA HIS A 69 -0.37 -7.02 -10.13
C HIS A 69 -0.33 -8.34 -9.35
N ARG A 70 0.87 -8.75 -8.92
CA ARG A 70 1.04 -9.87 -8.00
C ARG A 70 0.95 -9.35 -6.57
N TRP A 71 0.21 -10.05 -5.72
CA TRP A 71 0.03 -9.62 -4.34
C TRP A 71 -0.06 -10.80 -3.37
N ASN A 72 0.27 -10.55 -2.10
CA ASN A 72 0.12 -11.50 -1.00
C ASN A 72 -0.16 -10.73 0.31
N THR A 73 -0.85 -11.37 1.25
CA THR A 73 -1.17 -10.81 2.57
C THR A 73 -0.75 -11.74 3.69
N TYR A 74 -0.43 -11.15 4.84
CA TYR A 74 -0.19 -11.88 6.08
C TYR A 74 -0.83 -11.16 7.25
N GLY A 75 -1.51 -11.90 8.13
CA GLY A 75 -2.20 -11.32 9.30
C GLY A 75 -3.42 -10.46 8.94
N ASP A 76 -4.03 -10.70 7.78
CA ASP A 76 -5.23 -10.02 7.25
C ASP A 76 -6.54 -10.45 7.94
N GLU A 77 -6.45 -10.72 9.24
CA GLU A 77 -7.55 -11.15 10.09
C GLU A 77 -8.38 -9.92 10.51
N PHE A 78 -8.96 -9.21 9.54
CA PHE A 78 -9.58 -7.89 9.73
C PHE A 78 -10.73 -7.83 10.73
N GLY A 79 -11.24 -8.98 11.18
CA GLY A 79 -12.21 -9.06 12.28
C GLY A 79 -11.61 -8.77 13.68
N TYR A 80 -10.29 -8.82 13.82
CA TYR A 80 -9.60 -8.45 15.07
C TYR A 80 -9.03 -7.04 14.99
N ASN A 81 -9.02 -6.33 16.11
CA ASN A 81 -8.35 -5.04 16.24
C ASN A 81 -6.89 -5.20 16.67
N ILE A 82 -6.05 -4.21 16.31
CA ILE A 82 -4.66 -4.07 16.79
C ILE A 82 -3.81 -5.32 16.50
N ARG A 83 -4.04 -6.00 15.37
CA ARG A 83 -3.15 -7.07 14.88
C ARG A 83 -2.26 -6.54 13.75
N PRO A 84 -0.95 -6.85 13.77
CA PRO A 84 -0.09 -6.58 12.62
C PRO A 84 -0.61 -7.28 11.37
N CYS A 85 -0.67 -6.55 10.28
CA CYS A 85 -1.04 -7.05 8.96
C CYS A 85 -0.07 -6.50 7.91
N PHE A 86 0.24 -7.32 6.91
CA PHE A 86 1.21 -7.02 5.87
C PHE A 86 0.60 -7.24 4.50
N PHE A 87 0.92 -6.34 3.58
CA PHE A 87 0.54 -6.40 2.17
C PHE A 87 1.82 -6.33 1.36
N LEU A 88 2.02 -7.32 0.49
CA LEU A 88 3.13 -7.37 -0.44
C LEU A 88 2.57 -7.24 -1.85
N LEU A 89 2.99 -6.23 -2.60
CA LEU A 89 2.61 -6.06 -4.01
C LEU A 89 3.85 -5.90 -4.86
N ASP A 90 3.84 -6.47 -6.05
CA ASP A 90 4.79 -6.12 -7.08
C ASP A 90 4.16 -6.07 -8.48
N TYR A 91 4.85 -5.39 -9.38
CA TYR A 91 4.46 -5.19 -10.76
C TYR A 91 5.68 -5.34 -11.68
N GLY A 92 5.48 -5.94 -12.84
CA GLY A 92 6.52 -6.22 -13.83
C GLY A 92 7.13 -7.60 -13.69
N SER A 93 8.23 -7.83 -14.40
CA SER A 93 8.96 -9.10 -14.42
C SER A 93 10.45 -8.84 -14.30
N SER A 94 11.14 -9.76 -13.62
CA SER A 94 12.59 -9.80 -13.51
C SER A 94 13.07 -11.18 -13.96
N ASP A 95 14.27 -11.25 -14.55
CA ASP A 95 14.91 -12.54 -14.86
C ASP A 95 15.30 -13.29 -13.58
N ASN A 96 15.52 -12.55 -12.49
CA ASN A 96 15.76 -13.08 -11.16
C ASN A 96 14.91 -12.33 -10.12
N ASP A 97 13.92 -13.00 -9.54
CA ASP A 97 12.98 -12.41 -8.58
C ASP A 97 13.63 -12.08 -7.22
N GLU A 98 14.81 -12.67 -6.92
CA GLU A 98 15.59 -12.38 -5.71
C GLU A 98 16.28 -11.01 -5.75
N ASP A 99 16.55 -10.49 -6.96
CA ASP A 99 17.20 -9.19 -7.15
C ASP A 99 16.20 -8.03 -7.13
N VAL A 100 14.90 -8.32 -7.06
CA VAL A 100 13.84 -7.31 -7.05
C VAL A 100 13.85 -6.58 -5.69
N PRO A 101 14.14 -5.27 -5.65
CA PRO A 101 14.22 -4.54 -4.40
C PRO A 101 12.87 -4.49 -3.69
N ILE A 102 12.90 -4.62 -2.36
CA ILE A 102 11.74 -4.43 -1.50
C ILE A 102 11.79 -3.04 -0.88
N VAL A 103 10.75 -2.25 -1.10
CA VAL A 103 10.52 -0.97 -0.45
C VAL A 103 9.45 -1.13 0.60
N CYS A 104 9.78 -0.81 1.85
CA CYS A 104 8.90 -0.98 3.00
C CYS A 104 8.23 0.34 3.40
N TYR A 105 6.93 0.29 3.70
CA TYR A 105 6.17 1.40 4.25
C TYR A 105 5.39 0.97 5.49
N GLU A 106 5.16 1.92 6.38
CA GLU A 106 4.19 1.82 7.47
C GLU A 106 2.92 2.55 7.07
N TRP A 107 1.76 1.92 7.24
CA TRP A 107 0.47 2.57 7.13
C TRP A 107 -0.12 2.83 8.51
N THR A 108 -0.38 4.10 8.79
CA THR A 108 -0.91 4.57 10.08
C THR A 108 -2.39 5.01 10.00
N GLY A 109 -3.07 4.75 8.88
CA GLY A 109 -4.45 5.22 8.65
C GLY A 109 -4.56 6.59 7.97
N GLY A 110 -3.42 7.23 7.66
CA GLY A 110 -3.35 8.52 6.97
C GLY A 110 -3.33 8.39 5.43
N SER A 111 -2.65 9.31 4.75
CA SER A 111 -2.34 9.21 3.31
C SER A 111 -0.91 8.72 3.11
N LEU A 112 -0.70 7.83 2.12
CA LEU A 112 0.62 7.47 1.59
C LEU A 112 1.08 8.47 0.54
#